data_AF-A0A842MVA6-F1
#
_entry.id   AF-A0A842MVA6-F1
#
_cell.length_a   1.000
_cell.length_b   1.000
_cell.length_c   1.000
_cell.angle_alpha   90.00
_cell.angle_beta   90.00
_cell.angle_gamma   90.00
#
_symmetry.space_group_name_H-M   'P 1'
#
loop_
_entity.id
_entity.type
_entity.pdbx_description
1 polymer ?
#
loop_
_entity_poly.entity_id
_entity_poly.type
_entity_poly.pdbx_seq_one_letter_code
_entity_poly.pdbx_strand_id
1 'polypeptide(L)'
;PQVVTVGSKHPVYMLADKARQVMVGLGFIEVMNFTLTNERTHYEFMRMKPSNPVKLANPVSLEYTIMRQMLLPGLMKNLAENKHESYPQRIFEVSDVAKINKRLETMCERRMHLAAATTHSAANFTEIKSICEALMTNLAVEDWSIKAARHPSFLEGRTAAIYTGEKRIGIMGEIHPQVLNNFELENPVAALEIDLETLKPKT
;
A
#
# COMPACT_ATOMS: atom_id res chain seq x y z
N PRO A 1 29.63 -35.95 10.85
CA PRO A 1 28.23 -35.43 10.81
C PRO A 1 28.00 -34.63 9.52
N GLN A 2 26.86 -34.80 8.84
CA GLN A 2 26.43 -33.88 7.77
C GLN A 2 25.96 -32.58 8.45
N VAL A 3 26.90 -31.66 8.65
CA VAL A 3 26.68 -30.35 9.30
C VAL A 3 26.38 -29.23 8.31
N VAL A 4 26.34 -29.53 7.01
CA VAL A 4 26.08 -28.50 5.98
C VAL A 4 24.58 -28.27 5.86
N THR A 5 24.14 -27.07 6.23
CA THR A 5 22.79 -26.57 6.00
C THR A 5 22.83 -25.43 4.98
N VAL A 6 21.81 -25.33 4.14
CA VAL A 6 21.65 -24.23 3.17
C VAL A 6 20.55 -23.31 3.67
N GLY A 7 20.88 -22.03 3.87
CA GLY A 7 19.89 -21.01 4.21
C GLY A 7 18.97 -20.71 3.04
N SER A 8 17.70 -20.43 3.31
CA SER A 8 16.74 -19.98 2.32
C SER A 8 16.02 -18.72 2.81
N LYS A 9 15.67 -17.83 1.88
CA LYS A 9 14.80 -16.69 2.19
C LYS A 9 13.39 -17.21 2.41
N HIS A 10 12.70 -16.63 3.39
CA HIS A 10 11.29 -16.93 3.59
C HIS A 10 10.47 -16.50 2.36
N PRO A 11 9.51 -17.30 1.85
CA PRO A 11 8.83 -17.07 0.57
C PRO A 11 8.23 -15.67 0.37
N VAL A 12 7.64 -15.09 1.42
CA VAL A 12 7.08 -13.74 1.36
C VAL A 12 8.11 -12.68 0.95
N TYR A 13 9.36 -12.81 1.41
CA TYR A 13 10.42 -11.85 1.09
C TYR A 13 10.96 -12.06 -0.31
N MET A 14 10.96 -13.30 -0.83
CA MET A 14 11.28 -13.54 -2.24
C MET A 14 10.26 -12.87 -3.16
N LEU A 15 8.97 -12.96 -2.82
CA LEU A 15 7.92 -12.27 -3.56
C LEU A 15 8.01 -10.75 -3.44
N ALA A 16 8.25 -10.24 -2.23
CA ALA A 16 8.44 -8.81 -1.97
C ALA A 16 9.63 -8.24 -2.77
N ASP A 17 10.77 -8.93 -2.79
CA ASP A 17 11.96 -8.54 -3.55
C ASP A 17 11.66 -8.49 -5.05
N LYS A 18 10.93 -9.49 -5.58
CA LYS A 18 10.50 -9.49 -6.98
C LYS A 18 9.57 -8.30 -7.27
N ALA A 19 8.62 -8.02 -6.38
CA ALA A 19 7.69 -6.90 -6.53
C ALA A 19 8.43 -5.54 -6.51
N ARG A 20 9.43 -5.37 -5.64
CA ARG A 20 10.30 -4.18 -5.64
C ARG A 20 11.01 -3.98 -6.98
N GLN A 21 11.63 -5.04 -7.50
CA GLN A 21 12.32 -4.98 -8.79
C GLN A 21 11.37 -4.58 -9.93
N VAL A 22 10.14 -5.09 -9.93
CA VAL A 22 9.12 -4.73 -10.92
C VAL A 22 8.76 -3.24 -10.80
N MET A 23 8.47 -2.76 -9.60
CA MET A 23 8.11 -1.35 -9.39
C MET A 23 9.23 -0.38 -9.79
N VAL A 24 10.48 -0.72 -9.46
CA VAL A 24 11.66 0.04 -9.92
C VAL A 24 11.74 0.03 -11.46
N GLY A 25 11.52 -1.13 -12.09
CA GLY A 25 11.46 -1.25 -13.55
C GLY A 25 10.33 -0.45 -14.20
N LEU A 26 9.23 -0.21 -13.48
CA LEU A 26 8.11 0.65 -13.89
C LEU A 26 8.36 2.14 -13.62
N GLY A 27 9.56 2.51 -13.13
CA GLY A 27 9.97 3.89 -12.91
C GLY A 27 9.46 4.50 -11.61
N PHE A 28 9.14 3.68 -10.60
CA PHE A 28 8.80 4.15 -9.26
C PHE A 28 10.03 4.15 -8.35
N ILE A 29 10.07 5.09 -7.41
CA ILE A 29 11.10 5.20 -6.37
C ILE A 29 10.58 4.57 -5.08
N GLU A 30 11.36 3.68 -4.48
CA GLU A 30 10.98 3.07 -3.19
C GLU A 30 11.19 4.07 -2.06
N VAL A 31 10.18 4.25 -1.22
CA VAL A 31 10.25 5.03 0.02
C VAL A 31 10.16 4.11 1.23
N MET A 32 10.80 4.50 2.33
CA MET A 32 10.77 3.78 3.59
C MET A 32 10.11 4.64 4.66
N ASN A 33 8.90 4.26 5.06
CA ASN A 33 8.17 4.94 6.11
C ASN A 33 8.25 4.18 7.44
N PHE A 34 8.06 4.90 8.54
CA PHE A 34 7.90 4.28 9.85
C PHE A 34 6.64 3.41 9.89
N THR A 35 6.71 2.28 10.58
CA THR A 35 5.54 1.43 10.86
C THR A 35 4.57 2.11 11.83
N LEU A 36 5.08 3.03 12.66
CA LEU A 36 4.28 3.83 13.57
C LEU A 36 3.79 5.10 12.89
N THR A 37 2.56 5.48 13.21
CA THR A 37 1.88 6.68 12.72
C THR A 37 0.86 7.15 13.76
N ASN A 38 -0.08 8.01 13.37
CA ASN A 38 -1.15 8.52 14.21
C ASN A 38 -2.52 8.38 13.53
N GLU A 39 -3.60 8.37 14.32
CA GLU A 39 -4.96 8.19 13.80
C GLU A 39 -5.38 9.32 12.82
N ARG A 40 -4.87 10.53 13.00
CA ARG A 40 -5.18 11.68 12.14
C ARG A 40 -4.66 11.46 10.72
N THR A 41 -3.38 11.16 10.56
CA THR A 41 -2.78 10.87 9.26
C THR A 41 -3.35 9.59 8.67
N HIS A 42 -3.48 8.55 9.50
CA HIS A 42 -3.87 7.22 9.03
C HIS A 42 -5.33 7.12 8.61
N TYR A 43 -6.25 7.76 9.34
CA TYR A 43 -7.69 7.66 9.12
C TYR A 43 -8.32 8.98 8.70
N GLU A 44 -8.18 10.04 9.51
CA GLU A 44 -8.90 11.31 9.31
C GLU A 44 -8.56 11.95 7.96
N PHE A 45 -7.26 12.10 7.65
CA PHE A 45 -6.82 12.69 6.39
C PHE A 45 -7.22 11.83 5.18
N MET A 46 -7.34 10.53 5.39
CA MET A 46 -7.78 9.57 4.39
C MET A 46 -9.31 9.40 4.33
N ARG A 47 -10.08 10.18 5.10
CA ARG A 47 -11.55 10.10 5.23
C ARG A 47 -12.06 8.74 5.70
N MET A 48 -11.22 7.96 6.35
CA MET A 48 -11.58 6.66 6.90
C MET A 48 -12.07 6.80 8.34
N LYS A 49 -12.93 5.87 8.75
CA LYS A 49 -13.25 5.71 10.17
C LYS A 49 -12.14 4.89 10.84
N PRO A 50 -11.71 5.23 12.07
CA PRO A 50 -10.73 4.43 12.79
C PRO A 50 -11.13 2.96 12.91
N SER A 51 -10.25 2.05 12.49
CA SER A 51 -10.50 0.59 12.50
C SER A 51 -9.65 -0.14 13.53
N ASN A 52 -9.89 0.20 14.81
CA ASN A 52 -9.27 -0.43 15.99
C ASN A 52 -7.80 -0.84 15.78
N PRO A 53 -6.88 0.13 15.56
CA PRO A 53 -5.47 -0.16 15.36
C PRO A 53 -4.80 -0.66 16.65
N VAL A 54 -3.62 -1.26 16.50
CA VAL A 54 -2.73 -1.50 17.64
C VAL A 54 -2.22 -0.13 18.12
N LYS A 55 -2.51 0.21 19.38
CA LYS A 55 -2.14 1.49 20.01
C LYS A 55 -0.92 1.31 20.91
N LEU A 56 -0.03 2.30 20.91
CA LEU A 56 1.06 2.36 21.88
C LEU A 56 0.50 2.85 23.22
N ALA A 57 0.84 2.16 24.31
CA ALA A 57 0.39 2.54 25.65
C ALA A 57 1.02 3.86 26.12
N ASN A 58 2.32 4.04 25.85
CA ASN A 58 3.09 5.22 26.27
C ASN A 58 3.88 5.79 25.06
N PRO A 59 3.20 6.47 24.12
CA PRO A 59 3.87 7.03 22.95
C PRO A 59 4.75 8.22 23.34
N VAL A 60 5.99 8.24 22.81
CA VAL A 60 6.95 9.34 23.03
C VAL A 60 6.58 10.59 22.22
N SER A 61 5.82 10.43 21.14
CA SER A 61 5.37 11.53 20.27
C SER A 61 3.93 11.28 19.79
N LEU A 62 3.19 12.36 19.60
CA LEU A 62 1.85 12.33 19.01
C LEU A 62 1.85 11.84 17.56
N GLU A 63 3.00 11.91 16.88
CA GLU A 63 3.17 11.39 15.52
C GLU A 63 3.16 9.85 15.46
N TYR A 64 3.45 9.16 16.57
CA TYR A 64 3.71 7.72 16.63
C TYR A 64 2.88 7.04 17.73
N THR A 65 1.56 7.13 17.62
CA THR A 65 0.60 6.63 18.62
C THR A 65 0.01 5.27 18.27
N ILE A 66 0.04 4.86 16.99
CA ILE A 66 -0.52 3.60 16.50
C ILE A 66 0.41 2.91 15.52
N MET A 67 0.25 1.60 15.33
CA MET A 67 0.80 0.89 14.17
C MET A 67 -0.10 1.09 12.95
N ARG A 68 0.50 1.34 11.79
CA ARG A 68 -0.22 1.48 10.52
C ARG A 68 -0.90 0.16 10.09
N GLN A 69 -2.09 0.27 9.52
CA GLN A 69 -2.85 -0.85 8.94
C GLN A 69 -2.86 -0.83 7.40
N MET A 70 -2.31 0.23 6.80
CA MET A 70 -2.22 0.51 5.37
C MET A 70 -0.94 1.30 5.10
N LEU A 71 -0.39 1.18 3.89
CA LEU A 71 0.81 1.92 3.46
C LEU A 71 0.45 3.24 2.79
N LEU A 72 -0.68 3.31 2.08
CA LEU A 72 -1.12 4.52 1.35
C LEU A 72 -1.07 5.82 2.16
N PRO A 73 -1.51 5.89 3.43
CA PRO A 73 -1.46 7.14 4.19
C PRO A 73 -0.03 7.66 4.38
N GLY A 74 0.96 6.75 4.45
CA GLY A 74 2.37 7.10 4.46
C GLY A 74 2.79 7.74 3.13
N LEU A 75 2.49 7.07 2.01
CA LEU A 75 2.79 7.60 0.66
C LEU A 75 2.16 8.99 0.43
N MET A 76 0.91 9.20 0.86
CA MET A 76 0.27 10.51 0.78
C MET A 76 1.02 11.58 1.58
N LYS A 77 1.52 11.24 2.77
CA LYS A 77 2.37 12.12 3.58
C LYS A 77 3.70 12.42 2.88
N ASN A 78 4.35 11.42 2.26
CA ASN A 78 5.58 11.65 1.49
C ASN A 78 5.34 12.65 0.34
N LEU A 79 4.26 12.48 -0.44
CA LEU A 79 3.93 13.41 -1.52
C LEU A 79 3.68 14.83 -0.99
N ALA A 80 2.98 14.95 0.14
CA ALA A 80 2.69 16.25 0.77
C ALA A 80 3.97 16.99 1.20
N GLU A 81 4.90 16.26 1.82
CA GLU A 81 6.19 16.80 2.27
C GLU A 81 7.12 17.18 1.10
N ASN A 82 6.92 16.55 -0.07
CA ASN A 82 7.74 16.74 -1.27
C ASN A 82 6.98 17.45 -2.40
N LYS A 83 5.95 18.26 -2.09
CA LYS A 83 5.17 18.99 -3.10
C LYS A 83 5.98 20.00 -3.93
N HIS A 84 7.18 20.37 -3.47
CA HIS A 84 8.11 21.26 -4.16
C HIS A 84 8.97 20.54 -5.21
N GLU A 85 8.98 19.21 -5.22
CA GLU A 85 9.74 18.40 -6.16
C GLU A 85 9.05 18.30 -7.53
N SER A 86 9.86 18.07 -8.56
CA SER A 86 9.38 18.00 -9.94
C SER A 86 8.42 16.83 -10.18
N TYR A 87 7.37 17.09 -10.95
CA TYR A 87 6.46 16.06 -11.46
C TYR A 87 6.99 15.37 -12.74
N PRO A 88 6.58 14.13 -13.04
CA PRO A 88 5.73 13.26 -12.24
C PRO A 88 6.47 12.66 -11.04
N GLN A 89 5.81 12.61 -9.89
CA GLN A 89 6.32 11.89 -8.72
C GLN A 89 5.68 10.51 -8.67
N ARG A 90 6.52 9.47 -8.62
CA ARG A 90 6.09 8.05 -8.61
C ARG A 90 6.81 7.34 -7.48
N ILE A 91 6.08 7.07 -6.41
CA ILE A 91 6.64 6.45 -5.21
C ILE A 91 5.88 5.17 -4.86
N PHE A 92 6.61 4.22 -4.29
CA PHE A 92 6.04 2.97 -3.81
C PHE A 92 6.71 2.54 -2.51
N GLU A 93 6.04 1.67 -1.77
CA GLU A 93 6.59 1.05 -0.57
C GLU A 93 6.19 -0.43 -0.54
N VAL A 94 7.13 -1.30 -0.19
CA VAL A 94 6.86 -2.71 0.14
C VAL A 94 7.27 -2.95 1.58
N SER A 95 6.30 -3.08 2.47
CA SER A 95 6.57 -3.19 3.91
C SER A 95 5.38 -3.73 4.69
N ASP A 96 5.58 -3.92 5.99
CA ASP A 96 4.60 -4.52 6.88
C ASP A 96 3.50 -3.53 7.29
N VAL A 97 2.30 -4.08 7.43
CA VAL A 97 1.16 -3.49 8.14
C VAL A 97 0.73 -4.42 9.27
N ALA A 98 0.08 -3.84 10.29
CA ALA A 98 -0.40 -4.58 11.45
C ALA A 98 -1.93 -4.63 11.49
N LYS A 99 -2.49 -5.79 11.83
CA LYS A 99 -3.91 -5.98 12.06
C LYS A 99 -4.14 -6.69 13.38
N ILE A 100 -5.16 -6.29 14.14
CA ILE A 100 -5.55 -7.04 15.33
C ILE A 100 -6.15 -8.38 14.90
N ASN A 101 -5.58 -9.46 15.42
CA ASN A 101 -6.06 -10.81 15.22
C ASN A 101 -5.99 -11.58 16.54
N LYS A 102 -7.10 -11.60 17.27
CA LYS A 102 -7.23 -12.23 18.59
C LYS A 102 -7.03 -13.76 18.58
N ARG A 103 -6.92 -14.39 17.41
CA ARG A 103 -6.66 -15.83 17.28
C ARG A 103 -5.17 -16.16 17.36
N LEU A 104 -4.30 -15.17 17.15
CA LEU A 104 -2.86 -15.33 17.29
C LEU A 104 -2.43 -15.06 18.73
N GLU A 105 -1.35 -15.71 19.16
CA GLU A 105 -0.77 -15.53 20.51
C GLU A 105 -0.41 -14.06 20.79
N THR A 106 0.19 -13.38 19.82
CA THR A 106 0.54 -11.96 19.88
C THR A 106 -0.67 -11.03 19.78
N MET A 107 -1.86 -11.56 19.49
CA MET A 107 -3.08 -10.83 19.15
C MET A 107 -2.94 -9.84 17.98
N CYS A 108 -1.82 -9.91 17.25
CA CYS A 108 -1.45 -9.02 16.18
C CYS A 108 -0.90 -9.83 15.01
N GLU A 109 -1.45 -9.57 13.83
CA GLU A 109 -1.08 -10.18 12.58
C GLU A 109 -0.33 -9.16 11.72
N ARG A 110 0.90 -9.50 11.36
CA ARG A 110 1.73 -8.75 10.42
C ARG A 110 1.45 -9.26 9.00
N ARG A 111 1.24 -8.34 8.05
CA ARG A 111 1.07 -8.64 6.62
C ARG A 111 1.99 -7.77 5.78
N MET A 112 2.63 -8.38 4.77
CA MET A 112 3.46 -7.67 3.80
C MET A 112 2.57 -7.07 2.70
N HIS A 113 2.56 -5.75 2.58
CA HIS A 113 1.81 -5.03 1.55
C HIS A 113 2.77 -4.38 0.55
N LEU A 114 2.25 -4.11 -0.66
CA LEU A 114 2.82 -3.18 -1.62
C LEU A 114 1.80 -2.07 -1.85
N ALA A 115 2.23 -0.81 -1.71
CA ALA A 115 1.46 0.34 -2.16
C ALA A 115 2.26 1.19 -3.14
N ALA A 116 1.57 1.86 -4.04
CA ALA A 116 2.16 2.77 -5.01
C ALA A 116 1.25 3.97 -5.23
N ALA A 117 1.85 5.14 -5.45
CA ALA A 117 1.17 6.38 -5.77
C ALA A 117 1.92 7.14 -6.87
N THR A 118 1.17 7.64 -7.86
CA THR A 118 1.66 8.53 -8.91
C THR A 118 0.91 9.86 -8.83
N THR A 119 1.61 10.99 -8.97
CA THR A 119 1.00 12.31 -9.00
C THR A 119 1.62 13.20 -10.06
N HIS A 120 0.74 13.83 -10.83
CA HIS A 120 0.98 14.85 -11.85
C HIS A 120 -0.39 15.28 -12.42
N SER A 121 -0.42 16.31 -13.26
CA SER A 121 -1.66 16.90 -13.81
C SER A 121 -2.59 15.94 -14.57
N ALA A 122 -2.07 14.80 -15.04
CA ALA A 122 -2.81 13.80 -15.81
C ALA A 122 -3.00 12.45 -15.08
N ALA A 123 -2.56 12.35 -13.82
CA ALA A 123 -2.65 11.11 -13.04
C ALA A 123 -4.12 10.69 -12.92
N ASN A 124 -4.43 9.44 -13.29
CA ASN A 124 -5.81 8.96 -13.38
C ASN A 124 -5.92 7.44 -13.14
N PHE A 125 -7.16 6.94 -13.09
CA PHE A 125 -7.46 5.53 -12.87
C PHE A 125 -6.80 4.59 -13.88
N THR A 126 -6.74 4.99 -15.15
CA THR A 126 -6.19 4.14 -16.22
C THR A 126 -4.70 3.94 -16.02
N GLU A 127 -3.95 4.98 -15.65
CA GLU A 127 -2.52 4.87 -15.37
C GLU A 127 -2.25 3.87 -14.25
N ILE A 128 -2.91 4.02 -13.09
CA ILE A 128 -2.66 3.12 -11.96
C ILE A 128 -3.16 1.69 -12.22
N LYS A 129 -4.23 1.53 -13.01
CA LYS A 129 -4.67 0.22 -13.50
C LYS A 129 -3.60 -0.44 -14.37
N SER A 130 -2.99 0.29 -15.30
CA SER A 130 -1.92 -0.25 -16.14
C SER A 130 -0.68 -0.64 -15.33
N ILE A 131 -0.35 0.11 -14.27
CA ILE A 131 0.72 -0.27 -13.33
C ILE A 131 0.34 -1.57 -12.58
N CYS A 132 -0.90 -1.70 -12.11
CA CYS A 132 -1.39 -2.92 -11.49
C CYS A 132 -1.31 -4.13 -12.44
N GLU A 133 -1.73 -3.96 -13.69
CA GLU A 133 -1.67 -5.02 -14.73
C GLU A 133 -0.23 -5.46 -15.00
N ALA A 134 0.68 -4.50 -15.15
CA ALA A 134 2.10 -4.79 -15.34
C ALA A 134 2.70 -5.50 -14.12
N LEU A 135 2.34 -5.07 -12.91
CA LEU A 135 2.78 -5.72 -11.66
C LEU A 135 2.31 -7.18 -11.59
N MET A 136 1.01 -7.45 -11.78
CA MET A 136 0.46 -8.81 -11.74
C MET A 136 1.10 -9.72 -12.80
N THR A 137 1.28 -9.20 -14.02
CA THR A 137 1.91 -9.93 -15.12
C THR A 137 3.34 -10.34 -14.77
N ASN A 138 4.16 -9.40 -14.30
CA ASN A 138 5.56 -9.69 -13.95
C ASN A 138 5.69 -10.57 -12.70
N LEU A 139 4.71 -10.53 -11.80
CA LEU A 139 4.61 -11.44 -10.66
C LEU A 139 4.05 -12.82 -11.03
N ALA A 140 3.70 -13.07 -12.30
CA ALA A 140 3.09 -14.32 -12.78
C ALA A 140 1.80 -14.69 -12.03
N VAL A 141 0.96 -13.69 -11.75
CA VAL A 141 -0.37 -13.85 -11.18
C VAL A 141 -1.38 -13.85 -12.32
N GLU A 142 -1.97 -15.01 -12.63
CA GLU A 142 -2.91 -15.15 -13.76
C GLU A 142 -4.38 -15.04 -13.34
N ASP A 143 -4.77 -15.66 -12.22
CA ASP A 143 -6.16 -15.68 -11.74
C ASP A 143 -6.47 -14.44 -10.89
N TRP A 144 -6.56 -13.29 -11.55
CA TRP A 144 -6.93 -12.04 -10.90
C TRP A 144 -7.96 -11.24 -11.71
N SER A 145 -8.74 -10.43 -11.01
CA SER A 145 -9.75 -9.56 -11.60
C SER A 145 -9.91 -8.27 -10.82
N ILE A 146 -10.56 -7.28 -11.45
CA ILE A 146 -10.94 -6.02 -10.81
C ILE A 146 -12.45 -5.88 -10.84
N LYS A 147 -13.01 -5.37 -9.75
CA LYS A 147 -14.45 -5.07 -9.64
C LYS A 147 -14.61 -3.64 -9.15
N ALA A 148 -15.60 -2.93 -9.69
CA ALA A 148 -15.96 -1.60 -9.20
C ALA A 148 -16.18 -1.65 -7.68
N ALA A 149 -15.61 -0.68 -6.97
CA ALA A 149 -15.65 -0.65 -5.51
C ALA A 149 -15.88 0.77 -5.00
N ARG A 150 -16.19 0.88 -3.72
CA ARG A 150 -16.25 2.14 -2.99
C ARG A 150 -15.25 2.10 -1.84
N HIS A 151 -14.55 3.20 -1.65
CA HIS A 151 -13.66 3.40 -0.52
C HIS A 151 -13.57 4.89 -0.19
N PRO A 152 -13.67 5.33 1.08
CA PRO A 152 -13.75 6.75 1.42
C PRO A 152 -12.58 7.61 0.93
N SER A 153 -11.39 7.00 0.83
CA SER A 153 -10.17 7.68 0.40
C SER A 153 -10.07 7.89 -1.11
N PHE A 154 -10.91 7.22 -1.90
CA PHE A 154 -10.85 7.27 -3.36
C PHE A 154 -12.10 7.95 -3.93
N LEU A 155 -11.98 8.45 -5.15
CA LEU A 155 -13.05 9.08 -5.90
C LEU A 155 -14.09 8.04 -6.34
N GLU A 156 -15.36 8.32 -6.07
CA GLU A 156 -16.46 7.42 -6.44
C GLU A 156 -16.54 7.25 -7.97
N GLY A 157 -16.75 6.00 -8.42
CA GLY A 157 -16.73 5.66 -9.85
C GLY A 157 -15.33 5.55 -10.47
N ARG A 158 -14.27 5.97 -9.77
CA ARG A 158 -12.86 5.86 -10.17
C ARG A 158 -12.05 4.97 -9.22
N THR A 159 -12.69 3.93 -8.70
CA THR A 159 -12.12 3.00 -7.71
C THR A 159 -12.47 1.56 -8.06
N ALA A 160 -11.50 0.66 -7.93
CA ALA A 160 -11.70 -0.77 -8.10
C ALA A 160 -11.02 -1.57 -6.98
N ALA A 161 -11.69 -2.63 -6.53
CA ALA A 161 -11.10 -3.64 -5.67
C ALA A 161 -10.45 -4.72 -6.53
N ILE A 162 -9.29 -5.20 -6.08
CA ILE A 162 -8.47 -6.20 -6.76
C ILE A 162 -8.73 -7.55 -6.09
N TYR A 163 -8.94 -8.59 -6.90
CA TYR A 163 -9.28 -9.94 -6.45
C TYR A 163 -8.35 -10.98 -7.06
N THR A 164 -8.08 -12.05 -6.32
CA THR A 164 -7.59 -13.34 -6.85
C THR A 164 -8.62 -14.41 -6.51
N GLY A 165 -9.22 -15.04 -7.51
CA GLY A 165 -10.46 -15.79 -7.35
C GLY A 165 -11.54 -14.93 -6.66
N GLU A 166 -12.06 -15.41 -5.52
CA GLU A 166 -13.06 -14.68 -4.71
C GLU A 166 -12.45 -13.77 -3.63
N LYS A 167 -11.15 -13.91 -3.37
CA LYS A 167 -10.48 -13.19 -2.29
C LYS A 167 -10.09 -11.79 -2.75
N ARG A 168 -10.58 -10.76 -2.05
CA ARG A 168 -10.08 -9.39 -2.22
C ARG A 168 -8.66 -9.29 -1.68
N ILE A 169 -7.75 -8.82 -2.51
CA ILE A 169 -6.33 -8.67 -2.20
C ILE A 169 -5.87 -7.22 -2.16
N GLY A 170 -6.67 -6.29 -2.67
CA GLY A 170 -6.23 -4.90 -2.75
C GLY A 170 -7.30 -3.92 -3.20
N ILE A 171 -6.86 -2.71 -3.46
CA ILE A 171 -7.64 -1.60 -3.99
C ILE A 171 -6.77 -0.70 -4.87
N MET A 172 -7.36 -0.10 -5.87
CA MET A 172 -6.73 0.95 -6.68
C MET A 172 -7.75 2.01 -7.08
N GLY A 173 -7.28 3.23 -7.34
CA GLY A 173 -8.13 4.28 -7.85
C GLY A 173 -7.49 5.66 -7.85
N GLU A 174 -8.31 6.65 -8.22
CA GLU A 174 -7.99 8.07 -8.04
C GLU A 174 -8.33 8.49 -6.62
N ILE A 175 -7.42 9.20 -5.96
CA ILE A 175 -7.62 9.69 -4.59
C ILE A 175 -8.72 10.76 -4.57
N HIS A 176 -9.57 10.72 -3.56
CA HIS A 176 -10.69 11.65 -3.42
C HIS A 176 -10.18 13.09 -3.23
N PRO A 177 -10.79 14.12 -3.86
CA PRO A 177 -10.33 15.51 -3.76
C PRO A 177 -10.18 16.02 -2.32
N GLN A 178 -11.10 15.66 -1.42
CA GLN A 178 -10.96 16.03 -0.01
C GLN A 178 -9.79 15.35 0.71
N VAL A 179 -9.35 14.16 0.29
CA VAL A 179 -8.09 13.59 0.81
C VAL A 179 -6.91 14.41 0.30
N LEU A 180 -6.89 14.78 -0.99
CA LEU A 180 -5.85 15.65 -1.55
C LEU A 180 -5.76 16.97 -0.77
N ASN A 181 -6.90 17.60 -0.48
CA ASN A 181 -6.96 18.82 0.33
C ASN A 181 -6.42 18.62 1.75
N ASN A 182 -6.76 17.50 2.41
CA ASN A 182 -6.26 17.19 3.75
C ASN A 182 -4.72 17.04 3.80
N PHE A 183 -4.12 16.59 2.70
CA PHE A 183 -2.67 16.48 2.52
C PHE A 183 -2.06 17.68 1.78
N GLU A 184 -2.83 18.74 1.49
CA GLU A 184 -2.39 19.92 0.73
C GLU A 184 -1.75 19.60 -0.63
N LEU A 185 -2.30 18.63 -1.36
CA LEU A 185 -1.85 18.23 -2.69
C LEU A 185 -2.71 18.88 -3.78
N GLU A 186 -2.06 19.58 -4.71
CA GLU A 186 -2.74 20.28 -5.82
C GLU A 186 -3.03 19.38 -7.01
N ASN A 187 -2.09 18.47 -7.33
CA ASN A 187 -2.23 17.55 -8.44
C ASN A 187 -3.03 16.30 -8.03
N PRO A 188 -3.78 15.69 -8.97
CA PRO A 188 -4.42 14.41 -8.69
C PRO A 188 -3.39 13.34 -8.34
N VAL A 189 -3.84 12.37 -7.55
CA VAL A 189 -3.04 11.20 -7.17
C VAL A 189 -3.81 9.96 -7.58
N ALA A 190 -3.16 9.06 -8.32
CA ALA A 190 -3.67 7.73 -8.58
C ALA A 190 -2.82 6.72 -7.79
N ALA A 191 -3.48 5.81 -7.07
CA ALA A 191 -2.79 4.96 -6.12
C ALA A 191 -3.39 3.55 -6.03
N LEU A 192 -2.56 2.59 -5.62
CA LEU A 192 -2.95 1.20 -5.36
C LEU A 192 -2.32 0.69 -4.08
N GLU A 193 -2.95 -0.31 -3.46
CA GLU A 193 -2.38 -1.10 -2.37
C GLU A 193 -2.85 -2.56 -2.48
N ILE A 194 -1.92 -3.50 -2.36
CA ILE A 194 -2.12 -4.95 -2.49
C ILE A 194 -1.44 -5.68 -1.32
N ASP A 195 -2.14 -6.64 -0.73
CA ASP A 195 -1.58 -7.61 0.23
C ASP A 195 -0.81 -8.70 -0.53
N LEU A 196 0.52 -8.65 -0.47
CA LEU A 196 1.40 -9.57 -1.20
C LEU A 196 1.32 -11.00 -0.66
N GLU A 197 0.99 -11.19 0.62
CA GLU A 197 0.91 -12.54 1.21
C GLU A 197 -0.30 -13.33 0.72
N THR A 198 -1.24 -12.66 0.08
CA THR A 198 -2.44 -13.30 -0.48
C THR A 198 -2.29 -13.69 -1.94
N LEU A 199 -1.22 -13.22 -2.58
CA LEU A 199 -0.90 -13.59 -3.96
C LEU A 199 -0.47 -15.05 -4.05
N LYS A 200 -0.87 -15.69 -5.14
CA LYS A 200 -0.44 -17.04 -5.50
C LYS A 200 0.24 -16.98 -6.88
N PRO A 201 1.52 -16.59 -6.95
CA PRO A 201 2.30 -16.69 -8.19
C PRO A 201 2.31 -18.15 -8.67
N LYS A 202 2.27 -18.37 -9.99
CA LYS A 202 2.69 -19.67 -10.53
C LYS A 202 4.20 -19.81 -10.27
N THR A 203 4.57 -20.83 -9.51
CA THR A 203 5.96 -21.23 -9.26
C THR A 203 6.60 -21.78 -10.53
#